data_AF-A0A358NHU4-F1
#
_entry.id   AF-A0A358NHU4-F1
#
_cell.length_a   1.000
_cell.length_b   1.000
_cell.length_c   1.000
_cell.angle_alpha   90.00
_cell.angle_beta   90.00
_cell.angle_gamma   90.00
#
_symmetry.space_group_name_H-M   'P 1'
#
loop_
_entity.id
_entity.type
_entity.pdbx_description
1 polymer ?
#
loop_
_entity_poly.entity_id
_entity_poly.type
_entity_poly.pdbx_seq_one_letter_code
_entity_poly.pdbx_strand_id
1 'polypeptide(L)'
;MSHHHKNSQAVINRLSRAIGHLESVKKMVEEDRDCSEILIQIAAVKSAVNNIGKVILQDHINHCIVDAVETGNQKVLDDLSVAIDKFIK
;
A
#
# COMPACT_ATOMS: atom_id res chain seq x y z
N MET A 1 -4.89 -19.37 -1.22
CA MET A 1 -3.84 -19.70 -0.23
C MET A 1 -3.72 -18.54 0.72
N SER A 2 -3.68 -18.77 2.03
CA SER A 2 -3.54 -17.69 3.03
C SER A 2 -2.07 -17.29 3.09
N HIS A 3 -1.73 -16.12 2.54
CA HIS A 3 -0.36 -15.59 2.61
C HIS A 3 -0.19 -14.84 3.93
N HIS A 4 0.60 -15.40 4.85
CA HIS A 4 0.95 -14.73 6.10
C HIS A 4 2.16 -13.83 5.86
N HIS A 5 1.95 -12.52 5.74
CA HIS A 5 3.05 -11.58 5.58
C HIS A 5 3.79 -11.41 6.92
N LYS A 6 5.11 -11.57 6.92
CA LYS A 6 5.95 -11.39 8.11
C LYS A 6 5.77 -10.00 8.75
N ASN A 7 5.46 -8.98 7.94
CA ASN A 7 5.18 -7.62 8.41
C ASN A 7 3.69 -7.26 8.53
N SER A 8 2.79 -8.24 8.64
CA SER A 8 1.33 -7.99 8.68
C SER A 8 0.93 -6.94 9.71
N GLN A 9 1.46 -7.00 10.94
CA GLN A 9 1.14 -6.02 11.99
C GLN A 9 1.68 -4.61 11.67
N ALA A 10 2.87 -4.52 11.09
CA ALA A 10 3.45 -3.23 10.70
C ALA A 10 2.64 -2.58 9.57
N VAL A 11 2.18 -3.37 8.61
CA VAL A 11 1.28 -2.93 7.52
C VAL A 11 -0.05 -2.45 8.10
N ILE A 12 -0.69 -3.23 8.98
CA ILE A 12 -1.93 -2.86 9.67
C ILE A 12 -1.76 -1.53 10.41
N ASN A 13 -0.70 -1.38 11.20
CA ASN A 13 -0.45 -0.14 11.93
C ASN A 13 -0.26 1.08 11.01
N ARG A 14 0.32 0.89 9.82
CA ARG A 14 0.47 1.99 8.84
C ARG A 14 -0.87 2.31 8.17
N LEU A 15 -1.67 1.29 7.83
CA LEU A 15 -3.02 1.46 7.30
C LEU A 15 -3.90 2.24 8.29
N SER A 16 -3.90 1.88 9.58
CA SER A 16 -4.67 2.61 10.61
C SER A 16 -4.29 4.08 10.69
N ARG A 17 -3.00 4.42 10.56
CA ARG A 17 -2.55 5.83 10.52
C ARG A 17 -3.03 6.55 9.26
N ALA A 18 -2.93 5.92 8.10
CA ALA A 18 -3.41 6.50 6.84
C ALA A 18 -4.93 6.73 6.86
N ILE A 19 -5.70 5.82 7.46
CA ILE A 19 -7.14 5.97 7.68
C ILE A 19 -7.42 7.18 8.57
N GLY A 20 -6.76 7.30 9.72
CA GLY A 20 -6.93 8.45 10.61
C GLY A 20 -6.57 9.79 9.95
N HIS A 21 -5.53 9.81 9.10
CA HIS A 21 -5.20 11.00 8.32
C HIS A 21 -6.31 11.34 7.31
N LEU A 22 -6.87 10.34 6.62
CA LEU A 22 -7.96 10.56 5.67
C LEU A 22 -9.25 11.02 6.36
N GLU A 23 -9.54 10.53 7.57
CA GLU A 23 -10.61 11.05 8.41
C GLU A 23 -10.39 12.51 8.79
N SER A 24 -9.15 12.91 9.07
CA SER A 24 -8.80 14.32 9.30
C SER A 24 -9.06 15.17 8.06
N VAL A 25 -8.69 14.69 6.86
CA VAL A 25 -8.96 15.39 5.59
C VAL A 25 -10.47 15.57 5.39
N LYS A 26 -11.26 14.53 5.67
CA LYS A 26 -12.73 14.62 5.60
C LYS A 26 -13.25 15.75 6.50
N LYS A 27 -12.79 15.84 7.76
CA LYS A 27 -13.19 16.92 8.67
C LYS A 27 -12.80 18.30 8.14
N MET A 28 -11.62 18.44 7.55
CA MET A 28 -11.21 19.72 6.94
C MET A 28 -12.17 20.18 5.83
N VAL A 29 -12.72 19.24 5.06
CA VAL A 29 -13.74 19.54 4.04
C VAL A 29 -15.06 19.93 4.71
N GLU A 30 -15.49 19.20 5.75
CA GLU A 30 -16.71 19.52 6.51
C GLU A 30 -16.63 20.87 7.24
N GLU A 31 -15.42 21.34 7.55
CA GLU A 31 -15.11 22.61 8.20
C GLU A 31 -14.85 23.77 7.20
N ASP A 32 -15.09 23.56 5.89
CA ASP A 32 -14.85 24.54 4.82
C ASP A 32 -13.43 25.15 4.84
N ARG A 33 -12.41 24.33 5.15
CA ARG A 33 -11.01 24.77 5.14
C ARG A 33 -10.48 25.09 3.74
N ASP A 34 -9.37 25.83 3.70
CA ASP A 34 -8.71 26.22 2.45
C ASP A 34 -8.38 25.01 1.56
N CYS A 35 -8.74 25.13 0.28
CA CYS A 35 -8.54 24.09 -0.72
C CYS A 35 -7.07 23.66 -0.84
N SER A 36 -6.12 24.61 -0.72
CA SER A 36 -4.69 24.34 -0.85
C SER A 36 -4.20 23.46 0.31
N GLU A 37 -4.69 23.72 1.52
CA GLU A 37 -4.36 22.92 2.70
C GLU A 37 -4.92 21.50 2.59
N ILE A 38 -6.16 21.36 2.12
CA ILE A 38 -6.79 20.06 1.86
C ILE A 38 -5.97 19.27 0.84
N LEU A 39 -5.55 19.91 -0.27
CA LEU A 39 -4.72 19.27 -1.30
C LEU A 39 -3.36 18.81 -0.75
N ILE A 40 -2.73 19.59 0.13
CA ILE A 40 -1.48 19.21 0.81
C ILE A 40 -1.68 17.96 1.67
N GLN A 41 -2.78 17.89 2.44
CA GLN A 41 -3.06 16.72 3.28
C GLN A 41 -3.43 15.48 2.45
N ILE A 42 -4.17 15.63 1.35
CA ILE A 42 -4.41 14.54 0.39
C ILE A 42 -3.08 14.00 -0.17
N ALA A 43 -2.14 14.87 -0.53
CA ALA A 43 -0.82 14.45 -0.99
C ALA A 43 -0.05 13.65 0.07
N ALA A 44 -0.17 14.05 1.35
CA ALA A 44 0.41 13.30 2.47
C ALA A 44 -0.22 11.90 2.63
N VAL A 45 -1.54 11.79 2.52
CA VAL A 45 -2.25 10.50 2.54
C VAL A 45 -1.81 9.62 1.37
N LYS A 46 -1.74 10.17 0.15
CA LYS A 46 -1.26 9.46 -1.04
C LYS A 46 0.15 8.92 -0.84
N SER A 47 1.06 9.73 -0.28
CA SER A 47 2.43 9.31 0.04
C SER A 47 2.46 8.17 1.07
N ALA A 48 1.62 8.25 2.11
CA ALA A 48 1.50 7.19 3.12
C ALA A 48 1.01 5.88 2.51
N VAL A 49 -0.03 5.91 1.67
CA VAL A 49 -0.57 4.73 0.97
C VAL A 49 0.46 4.12 0.04
N ASN A 50 1.19 4.94 -0.73
CA ASN A 50 2.27 4.46 -1.59
C ASN A 50 3.38 3.76 -0.79
N ASN A 51 3.76 4.30 0.37
CA ASN A 51 4.75 3.67 1.22
C ASN A 51 4.27 2.35 1.83
N ILE A 52 2.97 2.20 2.11
CA ILE A 52 2.38 0.93 2.54
C ILE A 52 2.46 -0.10 1.42
N GLY A 53 2.06 0.27 0.20
CA GLY A 53 2.14 -0.62 -0.97
C GLY A 53 3.55 -1.10 -1.26
N LYS A 54 4.56 -0.22 -1.12
CA LYS A 54 5.99 -0.60 -1.26
C LYS A 54 6.42 -1.67 -0.26
N VAL A 55 5.98 -1.58 1.01
CA VAL A 55 6.30 -2.58 2.03
C VAL A 55 5.65 -3.93 1.68
N ILE A 56 4.38 -3.93 1.26
CA ILE A 56 3.68 -5.15 0.84
C ILE A 56 4.37 -5.79 -0.38
N LEU A 57 4.76 -4.97 -1.37
CA LEU A 57 5.47 -5.43 -2.56
C LEU A 57 6.82 -6.06 -2.20
N GLN A 58 7.62 -5.42 -1.34
CA GLN A 58 8.88 -5.98 -0.86
C GLN A 58 8.68 -7.32 -0.13
N ASP A 59 7.68 -7.40 0.76
CA ASP A 59 7.33 -8.65 1.43
C ASP A 59 6.92 -9.74 0.44
N HIS A 60 6.17 -9.40 -0.61
CA HIS A 60 5.74 -10.36 -1.62
C HIS A 60 6.91 -10.87 -2.48
N ILE A 61 7.82 -9.97 -2.89
CA ILE A 61 9.04 -10.34 -3.61
C ILE A 61 9.91 -11.29 -2.76
N ASN A 62 10.14 -10.95 -1.49
CA ASN A 62 11.05 -11.73 -0.64
C ASN A 62 10.55 -13.14 -0.29
N HIS A 63 9.23 -13.38 -0.30
CA HIS A 63 8.67 -14.68 0.06
C HIS A 63 8.16 -15.46 -1.17
N CYS A 64 7.39 -14.82 -2.04
CA CYS A 64 6.70 -15.54 -3.12
C CYS A 64 7.55 -15.72 -4.38
N ILE A 65 8.50 -14.82 -4.67
CA ILE A 65 9.36 -14.96 -5.85
C ILE A 65 10.45 -16.00 -5.62
N VAL A 66 11.04 -16.02 -4.42
CA VAL A 66 12.07 -17.01 -4.07
C VAL A 66 11.50 -18.42 -4.21
N ASP A 67 10.34 -18.67 -3.61
CA ASP A 67 9.64 -19.96 -3.71
C ASP A 67 9.21 -20.28 -5.15
N ALA A 68 8.73 -19.29 -5.91
CA ALA A 68 8.29 -19.50 -7.30
C ALA A 68 9.46 -19.86 -8.25
N VAL A 69 10.65 -19.27 -8.03
CA VAL A 69 11.85 -19.59 -8.80
C VAL A 69 12.32 -21.01 -8.49
N GLU A 70 12.27 -21.44 -7.22
CA GLU A 70 12.64 -22.80 -6.82
C GLU A 70 11.64 -23.86 -7.33
N THR A 71 10.35 -23.52 -7.39
CA THR A 71 9.27 -24.44 -7.80
C THR A 71 8.90 -24.38 -9.27
N GLY A 72 9.48 -23.47 -10.05
CA GLY A 72 9.15 -23.25 -11.47
C GLY A 72 7.74 -22.72 -11.71
N ASN A 73 7.14 -22.04 -10.71
CA ASN A 73 5.75 -21.60 -10.77
C ASN A 73 5.61 -20.24 -11.47
N GLN A 74 5.60 -20.26 -12.81
CA GLN A 74 5.48 -19.07 -13.66
C GLN A 74 4.26 -18.19 -13.35
N LYS A 75 3.15 -18.78 -12.89
CA LYS A 75 1.92 -18.05 -12.60
C LYS A 75 2.10 -16.97 -11.53
N VAL A 76 2.94 -17.22 -10.53
CA VAL A 76 3.22 -16.25 -9.46
C VAL A 76 3.96 -15.02 -10.00
N LEU A 77 4.83 -15.21 -11.00
CA LEU A 77 5.57 -14.13 -11.68
C LEU A 77 4.63 -13.26 -12.51
N ASP A 78 3.70 -13.89 -13.23
CA ASP A 78 2.71 -13.20 -14.06
C ASP A 78 1.74 -12.38 -13.20
N ASP A 79 1.25 -12.97 -12.10
CA ASP A 79 0.36 -12.30 -11.13
C ASP A 79 1.06 -11.09 -10.47
N LEU A 80 2.36 -11.22 -10.14
CA LEU A 80 3.15 -10.10 -9.61
C LEU A 80 3.32 -8.98 -10.65
N SER A 81 3.60 -9.32 -11.91
CA SER A 81 3.77 -8.32 -12.98
C SER A 81 2.49 -7.48 -13.14
N VAL A 82 1.32 -8.13 -13.14
CA VAL A 82 0.02 -7.44 -13.19
C VAL A 82 -0.18 -6.52 -11.99
N ALA A 83 0.23 -6.94 -10.79
CA ALA A 83 0.13 -6.13 -9.59
C ALA A 83 1.04 -4.88 -9.64
N ILE A 84 2.29 -5.04 -10.13
CA ILE A 84 3.25 -3.93 -10.27
C ILE A 84 2.75 -2.90 -11.28
N ASP A 85 2.24 -3.32 -12.43
CA ASP A 85 1.71 -2.43 -13.46
C ASP A 85 0.55 -1.56 -12.96
N LYS A 86 -0.27 -2.09 -12.05
CA LYS A 86 -1.35 -1.33 -11.41
C LYS A 86 -0.85 -0.40 -10.31
N PHE A 87 0.25 -0.74 -9.63
CA PHE A 87 0.78 0.03 -8.52
C PHE A 87 1.64 1.23 -8.96
N ILE A 88 2.29 1.14 -10.13
CA ILE A 88 3.14 2.21 -10.67
C ILE A 88 2.32 3.30 -11.38
N LYS A 89 1.12 2.97 -11.86
CA LYS A 89 0.17 3.93 -12.46
C LYS A 89 -0.34 4.93 -11.43
#